data_AF-A0A660V3M6-F1
#
_entry.id   AF-A0A660V3M6-F1
#
_cell.length_a   1.000
_cell.length_b   1.000
_cell.length_c   1.000
_cell.angle_alpha   90.00
_cell.angle_beta   90.00
_cell.angle_gamma   90.00
#
_symmetry.space_group_name_H-M   'P 1'
#
loop_
_entity.id
_entity.type
_entity.pdbx_description
1 polymer ?
#
loop_
_entity_poly.entity_id
_entity_poly.type
_entity_poly.pdbx_seq_one_letter_code
_entity_poly.pdbx_strand_id
1 'polypeptide(L)'
;MQDIIIEMKMNETLNKQDKPNAGLLAGVLWFCLNNRLVVFLLVVAVVLTGIAVAPFDWDIDWLARSPVSVDAIPDIGENQQIVFTQWPGRSPQDI
;
A
#
# COMPACT_ATOMS: atom_id res chain seq x y z
N MET A 1 -13.60 -51.68 17.23
CA MET A 1 -13.02 -50.68 18.17
C MET A 1 -11.65 -50.20 17.69
N GLN A 2 -10.73 -51.08 17.30
CA GLN A 2 -9.44 -50.70 16.72
C GLN A 2 -9.58 -49.97 15.36
N ASP A 3 -10.53 -50.36 14.53
CA ASP A 3 -10.74 -49.73 13.21
C ASP A 3 -11.17 -48.26 13.30
N ILE A 4 -12.01 -47.92 14.29
CA ILE A 4 -12.46 -46.55 14.55
C ILE A 4 -11.29 -45.66 15.03
N ILE A 5 -10.40 -46.21 15.86
CA ILE A 5 -9.21 -45.50 16.34
C ILE A 5 -8.26 -45.21 15.17
N ILE A 6 -8.07 -46.16 14.26
CA ILE A 6 -7.21 -45.98 13.06
C ILE A 6 -7.82 -44.94 12.12
N GLU A 7 -9.12 -44.99 11.89
CA GLU A 7 -9.81 -44.02 11.03
C GLU A 7 -9.75 -42.61 11.61
N MET A 8 -9.95 -42.45 12.92
CA MET A 8 -9.78 -41.16 13.61
C MET A 8 -8.34 -40.64 13.51
N LYS A 9 -7.35 -41.52 13.71
CA LYS A 9 -5.92 -41.15 13.61
C LYS A 9 -5.53 -40.80 12.18
N MET A 10 -6.08 -41.48 11.18
CA MET A 10 -5.90 -41.13 9.77
C MET A 10 -6.51 -39.76 9.46
N ASN A 11 -7.73 -39.47 9.92
CA ASN A 11 -8.39 -38.19 9.69
C ASN A 11 -7.63 -37.01 10.33
N GLU A 12 -7.07 -37.21 11.53
CA GLU A 12 -6.17 -36.21 12.15
C GLU A 12 -4.90 -35.97 11.32
N THR A 13 -4.30 -37.01 10.74
CA THR A 13 -3.10 -36.84 9.89
C THR A 13 -3.40 -36.14 8.57
N LEU A 14 -4.58 -36.35 7.99
CA LEU A 14 -4.99 -35.70 6.73
C LEU A 14 -5.33 -34.21 6.91
N ASN A 15 -5.76 -33.79 8.11
CA ASN A 15 -6.11 -32.40 8.39
C ASN A 15 -4.92 -31.56 8.93
N LYS A 16 -3.73 -32.15 9.06
CA LYS A 16 -2.57 -31.43 9.57
C LYS A 16 -2.00 -30.53 8.47
N GLN A 17 -2.27 -29.23 8.58
CA GLN A 17 -1.63 -28.21 7.75
C GLN A 17 -0.17 -28.08 8.17
N ASP A 18 0.73 -28.77 7.48
CA ASP A 18 2.15 -28.71 7.78
C ASP A 18 2.75 -27.35 7.39
N LYS A 19 3.63 -26.83 8.25
CA LYS A 19 4.39 -25.61 7.93
C LYS A 19 5.23 -25.87 6.66
N PRO A 20 5.19 -24.97 5.66
CA PRO A 20 5.96 -25.18 4.45
C PRO A 20 7.45 -25.17 4.77
N ASN A 21 8.17 -26.18 4.30
CA ASN A 21 9.63 -26.21 4.33
C ASN A 21 10.14 -25.36 3.15
N ALA A 22 10.13 -24.03 3.29
CA ALA A 22 10.47 -23.12 2.20
C ALA A 22 10.94 -21.74 2.68
N GLY A 23 11.53 -20.97 1.74
CA GLY A 23 12.14 -19.66 1.98
C GLY A 23 11.17 -18.56 2.43
N LEU A 24 11.71 -17.35 2.64
CA LEU A 24 11.02 -16.23 3.30
C LEU A 24 9.61 -15.93 2.74
N LEU A 25 9.43 -15.97 1.42
CA LEU A 25 8.13 -15.72 0.78
C LEU A 25 7.07 -16.74 1.19
N ALA A 26 7.42 -18.03 1.23
CA ALA A 26 6.51 -19.07 1.65
C ALA A 26 6.12 -18.94 3.14
N GLY A 27 7.08 -18.50 3.97
CA GLY A 27 6.81 -18.16 5.37
C GLY A 27 5.80 -17.02 5.52
N VAL A 28 5.94 -15.95 4.73
CA VAL A 28 4.99 -14.82 4.73
C VAL A 28 3.60 -15.27 4.25
N LEU A 29 3.52 -16.04 3.16
CA LEU A 29 2.24 -16.55 2.66
C LEU A 29 1.55 -17.45 3.69
N TRP A 30 2.29 -18.35 4.33
CA TRP A 30 1.76 -19.21 5.38
C TRP A 30 1.27 -18.41 6.59
N PHE A 31 2.03 -17.39 7.03
CA PHE A 31 1.60 -16.48 8.09
C PHE A 31 0.27 -15.80 7.73
N CYS A 32 0.14 -15.27 6.51
CA CYS A 32 -1.08 -14.62 6.06
C CYS A 32 -2.28 -15.59 5.99
N LEU A 33 -2.07 -16.82 5.51
CA LEU A 33 -3.12 -17.84 5.40
C LEU A 33 -3.63 -18.34 6.76
N ASN A 34 -2.72 -18.47 7.74
CA ASN A 34 -3.05 -18.98 9.07
C ASN A 34 -3.58 -17.90 10.02
N ASN A 35 -3.12 -16.65 9.89
CA ASN A 35 -3.52 -15.54 10.76
C ASN A 35 -4.52 -14.61 10.06
N ARG A 36 -5.64 -15.17 9.60
CA ARG A 36 -6.65 -14.47 8.80
C ARG A 36 -7.20 -13.21 9.49
N LEU A 37 -7.35 -13.23 10.82
CA LEU A 37 -7.80 -12.07 11.59
C LEU A 37 -6.79 -10.91 11.52
N VAL A 38 -5.50 -11.20 11.67
CA VAL A 38 -4.43 -10.20 11.60
C VAL A 38 -4.39 -9.57 10.21
N VAL A 39 -4.45 -10.39 9.16
CA VAL A 39 -4.51 -9.91 7.78
C VAL A 39 -5.73 -9.05 7.53
N PHE A 40 -6.90 -9.47 8.03
CA PHE A 40 -8.14 -8.71 7.90
C PHE A 40 -8.02 -7.31 8.56
N LEU A 41 -7.51 -7.24 9.79
CA LEU A 41 -7.30 -5.98 10.48
C LEU A 41 -6.29 -5.08 9.75
N LEU A 42 -5.22 -5.67 9.19
CA LEU A 42 -4.25 -4.94 8.38
C LEU A 42 -4.91 -4.34 7.13
N VAL A 43 -5.73 -5.12 6.43
CA VAL A 43 -6.49 -4.63 5.26
C VAL A 43 -7.42 -3.48 5.66
N VAL A 44 -8.17 -3.62 6.75
CA VAL A 44 -9.03 -2.54 7.28
C VAL A 44 -8.20 -1.29 7.59
N ALA A 45 -7.06 -1.44 8.25
CA ALA A 45 -6.18 -0.32 8.57
C ALA A 45 -5.66 0.40 7.30
N VAL A 46 -5.24 -0.35 6.27
CA VAL A 46 -4.80 0.19 4.98
C VAL A 46 -5.94 0.93 4.29
N VAL A 47 -7.15 0.36 4.26
CA VAL A 47 -8.32 1.00 3.66
C VAL A 47 -8.69 2.28 4.40
N LEU A 48 -8.79 2.25 5.73
CA LEU A 48 -9.11 3.44 6.55
C LEU A 48 -8.07 4.55 6.37
N THR A 49 -6.78 4.19 6.33
CA THR A 49 -5.71 5.17 6.07
C THR A 49 -5.83 5.74 4.66
N GLY A 50 -6.08 4.89 3.66
CA GLY A 50 -6.34 5.31 2.29
C GLY A 50 -7.52 6.27 2.20
N ILE A 51 -8.60 6.01 2.96
CA ILE A 51 -9.76 6.89 3.04
C ILE A 51 -9.41 8.25 3.65
N ALA A 52 -8.61 8.26 4.72
CA ALA A 52 -8.20 9.49 5.39
C ALA A 52 -7.32 10.41 4.51
N VAL A 53 -6.52 9.84 3.61
CA VAL A 53 -5.59 10.58 2.74
C VAL A 53 -6.06 10.73 1.29
N ALA A 54 -7.15 10.09 0.90
CA ALA A 54 -7.68 10.17 -0.46
C ALA A 54 -8.00 11.63 -0.83
N PRO A 55 -7.73 12.06 -2.08
CA PRO A 55 -7.89 13.45 -2.52
C PRO A 55 -9.34 13.86 -2.81
N PHE A 56 -10.32 13.00 -2.53
CA PHE A 56 -11.73 13.23 -2.80
C PHE A 56 -12.41 13.96 -1.64
N ASP A 57 -13.44 14.75 -1.92
CA ASP A 57 -14.18 15.48 -0.89
C ASP A 57 -15.30 14.61 -0.27
N TRP A 58 -14.90 13.66 0.57
CA TRP A 58 -15.84 12.82 1.33
C TRP A 58 -16.24 13.48 2.64
N ASP A 59 -17.55 13.51 2.88
CA ASP A 59 -18.18 14.05 4.09
C ASP A 59 -18.22 12.98 5.19
N ILE A 60 -17.17 12.92 6.01
CA ILE A 60 -17.01 11.95 7.09
C ILE A 60 -16.56 12.69 8.37
N ASP A 61 -17.54 13.16 9.15
CA ASP A 61 -17.31 14.02 10.33
C ASP A 61 -16.43 13.40 11.43
N TRP A 62 -16.47 12.07 11.61
CA TRP A 62 -15.81 11.40 12.71
C TRP A 62 -14.34 11.03 12.43
N LEU A 63 -13.90 11.14 11.18
CA LEU A 63 -12.58 10.71 10.76
C LEU A 63 -11.71 11.92 10.47
N ALA A 64 -10.59 12.06 11.19
CA ALA A 64 -9.60 13.09 10.88
C ALA A 64 -9.00 12.84 9.48
N ARG A 65 -9.14 13.82 8.58
CA ARG A 65 -8.69 13.72 7.20
C ARG A 65 -7.49 14.61 6.92
N SER A 66 -6.59 14.14 6.06
CA SER A 66 -5.45 14.87 5.52
C SER A 66 -5.28 14.50 4.04
N PRO A 67 -6.19 14.96 3.17
CA PRO A 67 -6.20 14.58 1.76
C PRO A 67 -4.91 15.03 1.05
N VAL A 68 -4.38 14.17 0.17
CA VAL A 68 -3.26 14.51 -0.69
C VAL A 68 -3.69 15.60 -1.67
N SER A 69 -2.89 16.65 -1.81
CA SER A 69 -3.13 17.71 -2.81
C SER A 69 -2.98 17.16 -4.23
N VAL A 70 -3.96 17.42 -5.08
CA VAL A 70 -3.94 17.05 -6.50
C VAL A 70 -3.97 18.31 -7.34
N ASP A 71 -3.13 18.36 -8.37
CA ASP A 71 -3.16 19.40 -9.40
C ASP A 71 -3.78 18.85 -10.68
N ALA A 72 -4.40 19.73 -11.46
CA ALA A 72 -4.97 19.40 -12.76
C ALA A 72 -3.88 19.25 -13.85
N ILE A 73 -2.71 19.86 -13.64
CA ILE A 73 -1.60 19.85 -14.59
C ILE A 73 -0.51 18.92 -14.05
N PRO A 74 -0.13 17.85 -14.78
CA PRO A 74 1.02 17.04 -14.39
C PRO A 74 2.32 17.86 -14.54
N ASP A 75 3.33 17.53 -13.74
CA ASP A 75 4.66 18.12 -13.83
C ASP A 75 5.32 17.76 -15.18
N ILE A 76 5.06 18.57 -16.22
CA ILE A 76 5.59 18.41 -17.58
C ILE A 76 6.58 19.52 -17.97
N GLY A 77 6.92 20.40 -17.02
CA GLY A 77 7.85 21.48 -17.27
C GLY A 77 9.26 20.95 -17.54
N GLU A 78 9.88 21.44 -18.62
CA GLU A 78 11.32 21.29 -18.82
C GLU A 78 12.08 21.85 -17.61
N ASN A 79 13.19 21.23 -17.22
CA ASN A 79 14.04 21.73 -16.14
C ASN A 79 14.81 22.98 -16.62
N GLN A 80 14.17 24.15 -16.52
CA GLN A 80 14.66 25.40 -17.09
C GLN A 80 15.55 26.16 -16.12
N GLN A 81 16.69 26.61 -16.63
CA GLN A 81 17.50 27.62 -15.94
C GLN A 81 17.18 28.99 -16.53
N ILE A 82 16.59 29.86 -15.71
CA ILE A 82 16.27 31.23 -16.11
C ILE A 82 17.45 32.12 -15.70
N VAL A 83 18.14 32.68 -16.69
CA VAL A 83 19.13 33.73 -16.47
C VAL A 83 18.48 35.07 -16.81
N PHE A 84 18.23 35.88 -15.78
CA PHE A 84 17.70 37.23 -15.94
C PHE A 84 18.81 38.24 -15.71
N THR A 85 18.92 39.23 -16.58
CA THR A 85 19.78 40.39 -16.39
C THR A 85 18.98 41.66 -16.63
N GLN A 86 19.26 42.70 -15.83
CA GLN A 86 18.60 43.99 -15.99
C GLN A 86 19.16 44.73 -17.21
N TRP A 87 18.26 45.27 -18.03
CA TRP A 87 18.61 46.01 -19.25
C TRP A 87 18.32 47.50 -19.10
N PRO A 88 19.30 48.37 -18.78
CA PRO A 88 19.09 49.81 -18.66
C PRO A 88 19.12 50.50 -20.02
N GLY A 89 18.07 50.30 -20.83
CA GLY A 89 17.75 51.13 -22.01
C GLY A 89 18.82 51.30 -23.12
N ARG A 90 19.85 50.45 -23.21
CA ARG A 90 20.82 50.44 -24.31
C ARG A 90 20.26 49.72 -25.54
N SER A 91 20.86 49.86 -26.72
CA SER A 91 20.38 49.07 -27.88
C SER A 91 20.87 47.62 -27.79
N PRO A 92 20.07 46.61 -28.19
CA PRO A 92 20.45 45.19 -28.21
C PRO A 92 21.77 44.86 -28.88
N GLN A 93 22.21 45.72 -29.80
CA GLN A 93 23.43 45.54 -30.58
C GLN A 93 24.66 46.19 -29.93
N ASP A 94 24.48 47.07 -28.94
CA ASP A 94 25.56 47.80 -28.25
C ASP A 94 26.14 47.05 -27.03
N ILE A 95 25.68 45.81 -26.79
CA ILE A 95 26.04 44.92 -25.67
C ILE A 95 26.36 43.54 -26.24
#